data_AF-A0A4Y2X2H0-F1
#
_entry.id   AF-A0A4Y2X2H0-F1
#
_cell.length_a   1.000
_cell.length_b   1.000
_cell.length_c   1.000
_cell.angle_alpha   90.00
_cell.angle_beta   90.00
_cell.angle_gamma   90.00
#
_symmetry.space_group_name_H-M   'P 1'
#
loop_
_entity.id
_entity.type
_entity.pdbx_description
1 polymer ?
#
loop_
_entity_poly.entity_id
_entity_poly.type
_entity_poly.pdbx_seq_one_letter_code
_entity_poly.pdbx_strand_id
1 'polypeptide(L)'
;MKIMANSRNPEELKHYWNEFRRKTGRKYKELFIQSVDQDNEWAKRIGYTNKGEYNIAMYEDKNLVENLEKEIKKFQPFYQQIHAYVRKKLIHYYPNVTILPDGPIPAHLL
;
A
#
# COMPACT_ATOMS: atom_id res chain seq x y z
N MET A 1 -8.85 -9.86 16.40
CA MET A 1 -8.24 -8.83 15.52
C MET A 1 -9.25 -7.66 15.35
N LYS A 2 -9.43 -6.84 16.40
CA LYS A 2 -10.39 -5.71 16.43
C LYS A 2 -9.75 -4.36 16.81
N ILE A 3 -8.46 -4.36 17.15
CA ILE A 3 -7.77 -3.21 17.75
C ILE A 3 -7.61 -2.07 16.74
N MET A 4 -7.12 -2.35 15.53
CA MET A 4 -6.97 -1.32 14.49
C MET A 4 -8.32 -0.65 14.14
N ALA A 5 -9.43 -1.38 14.17
CA ALA A 5 -10.75 -0.84 13.86
C ALA A 5 -11.35 0.00 15.00
N ASN A 6 -11.15 -0.43 16.25
CA ASN A 6 -11.91 0.08 17.40
C ASN A 6 -11.09 0.97 18.34
N SER A 7 -9.78 0.77 18.44
CA SER A 7 -8.94 1.61 19.31
C SER A 7 -8.85 3.02 18.76
N ARG A 8 -8.76 3.96 19.68
CA ARG A 8 -8.56 5.40 19.44
C ARG A 8 -7.36 5.90 20.24
N ASN A 9 -6.52 4.99 20.75
CA ASN A 9 -5.25 5.33 21.36
C ASN A 9 -4.16 5.25 20.28
N PRO A 10 -3.53 6.37 19.88
CA PRO A 10 -2.57 6.38 18.78
C PRO A 10 -1.31 5.54 19.07
N GLU A 11 -0.86 5.49 20.32
CA GLU A 11 0.30 4.67 20.70
C GLU A 11 -0.03 3.17 20.68
N GLU A 12 -1.25 2.79 21.08
CA GLU A 12 -1.72 1.40 20.94
C GLU A 12 -1.80 0.97 19.47
N LEU A 13 -2.41 1.81 18.63
CA LEU A 13 -2.50 1.57 17.19
C LEU A 13 -1.09 1.43 16.56
N LYS A 14 -0.19 2.35 16.90
CA LYS A 14 1.20 2.33 16.44
C LYS A 14 1.94 1.07 16.90
N HIS A 15 1.76 0.66 18.16
CA HIS A 15 2.35 -0.57 18.70
C HIS A 15 1.92 -1.79 17.87
N TYR A 16 0.62 -2.02 17.70
CA TYR A 16 0.13 -3.19 16.97
C TYR A 16 0.46 -3.13 15.48
N TRP A 17 0.41 -1.96 14.85
CA TRP A 17 0.80 -1.77 13.45
C TRP A 17 2.27 -2.15 13.21
N ASN A 18 3.16 -1.78 14.13
CA ASN A 18 4.59 -2.12 14.09
C ASN A 18 4.82 -3.60 14.40
N GLU A 19 4.21 -4.12 15.47
CA GLU A 19 4.39 -5.52 15.88
C GLU A 19 3.89 -6.50 14.83
N PHE A 20 2.78 -6.20 14.15
CA PHE A 20 2.32 -6.99 13.02
C PHE A 20 3.41 -7.09 11.94
N ARG A 21 3.94 -5.95 11.48
CA ARG A 21 4.99 -5.90 10.46
C ARG A 21 6.30 -6.55 10.90
N ARG A 22 6.67 -6.40 12.18
CA ARG A 22 7.86 -7.01 12.76
C ARG A 22 7.75 -8.53 12.75
N LYS A 23 6.59 -9.08 13.12
CA LYS A 23 6.37 -10.53 13.23
C LYS A 23 6.08 -11.20 11.89
N THR A 24 5.49 -10.49 10.93
CA THR A 24 5.16 -11.06 9.61
C THR A 24 6.21 -10.68 8.56
N GLY A 25 6.36 -9.40 8.25
CA GLY A 25 7.18 -8.93 7.13
C GLY A 25 8.64 -9.35 7.21
N ARG A 26 9.30 -9.20 8.36
CA ARG A 26 10.72 -9.54 8.52
C ARG A 26 11.01 -11.02 8.27
N LYS A 27 10.12 -11.91 8.71
CA LYS A 27 10.27 -13.36 8.56
C LYS A 27 10.28 -13.79 7.09
N TYR A 28 9.53 -13.11 6.23
CA TYR A 28 9.35 -13.50 4.83
C TYR A 28 10.23 -12.73 3.84
N LYS A 29 11.07 -11.80 4.30
CA LYS A 29 11.87 -10.95 3.40
C LYS A 29 12.76 -11.77 2.46
N GLU A 30 13.56 -12.69 3.00
CA GLU A 30 14.50 -13.49 2.20
C GLU A 30 13.76 -14.47 1.27
N LEU A 31 12.71 -15.11 1.78
CA LEU A 31 11.85 -15.99 0.98
C LEU A 31 11.17 -15.25 -0.17
N PHE A 32 10.72 -14.01 0.06
CA PHE A 32 10.12 -13.18 -0.98
C PHE A 32 11.13 -12.82 -2.07
N ILE A 33 12.36 -12.44 -1.70
CA ILE A 33 13.41 -12.14 -2.68
C ILE A 33 13.71 -13.38 -3.54
N GLN A 34 13.89 -14.55 -2.90
CA GLN A 34 14.11 -15.81 -3.63
C GLN A 34 12.93 -16.15 -4.56
N SER A 35 11.69 -15.94 -4.12
CA SER A 35 10.50 -16.14 -4.96
C SER A 35 10.50 -15.22 -6.17
N VAL A 36 10.87 -13.94 -6.00
CA VAL A 36 10.95 -12.98 -7.12
C VAL A 36 11.99 -13.42 -8.16
N ASP A 37 13.15 -13.91 -7.72
CA ASP A 37 14.18 -14.42 -8.63
C ASP A 37 13.67 -15.65 -9.41
N GLN A 38 13.08 -16.62 -8.72
CA GLN A 38 12.51 -17.83 -9.33
C GLN A 38 11.37 -17.49 -10.32
N ASP A 39 10.46 -16.60 -9.94
CA ASP A 39 9.35 -16.15 -10.79
C ASP A 39 9.85 -15.47 -12.07
N ASN A 40 10.90 -14.65 -11.95
CA ASN A 40 11.50 -13.97 -13.09
C ASN A 40 12.28 -14.94 -13.99
N GLU A 41 13.01 -15.91 -13.43
CA GLU A 41 13.66 -16.96 -14.22
C GLU A 41 12.65 -17.80 -15.00
N TRP A 42 11.55 -18.20 -14.35
CA TRP A 42 10.47 -18.93 -15.00
C TRP A 42 9.86 -18.12 -16.15
N ALA A 43 9.55 -16.84 -15.92
CA ALA A 43 8.99 -15.96 -16.94
C ALA A 43 9.91 -15.83 -18.18
N LYS A 44 11.23 -15.74 -17.96
CA LYS A 44 12.22 -15.73 -19.04
C LYS A 44 12.22 -17.01 -19.87
N ARG A 45 12.03 -18.18 -19.24
CA ARG A 45 11.98 -19.47 -19.95
C ARG A 45 10.78 -19.59 -20.89
N ILE A 46 9.69 -18.89 -20.59
CA ILE A 46 8.47 -18.88 -21.42
C ILE A 46 8.38 -17.65 -22.33
N GLY A 47 9.47 -16.87 -22.46
CA GLY A 47 9.58 -15.79 -23.45
C GLY A 47 9.22 -14.38 -22.97
N TYR A 48 9.00 -14.17 -21.66
CA TYR A 48 8.77 -12.83 -21.08
C TYR A 48 10.02 -12.28 -20.39
N THR A 49 10.16 -10.96 -20.30
CA THR A 49 11.31 -10.29 -19.68
C THR A 49 11.36 -10.52 -18.16
N ASN A 50 10.20 -10.54 -17.51
CA ASN A 50 10.05 -10.78 -16.07
C ASN A 50 8.60 -11.19 -15.73
N LYS A 51 8.36 -11.54 -14.46
CA LYS A 51 7.02 -11.97 -14.00
C LYS A 51 5.97 -10.86 -14.10
N GLY A 52 6.36 -9.60 -13.92
CA GLY A 52 5.46 -8.46 -14.05
C GLY A 52 4.89 -8.31 -15.46
N GLU A 53 5.74 -8.45 -16.48
CA GLU A 53 5.31 -8.43 -17.88
C GLU A 53 4.36 -9.59 -18.19
N TYR A 54 4.69 -10.80 -17.72
CA TYR A 54 3.79 -11.95 -17.83
C TYR A 54 2.42 -11.68 -17.20
N ASN A 55 2.39 -11.13 -15.98
CA ASN A 55 1.13 -10.83 -15.28
C ASN A 55 0.28 -9.80 -16.02
N ILE A 56 0.90 -8.78 -16.64
CA ILE A 56 0.20 -7.79 -17.47
C ILE A 56 -0.33 -8.44 -18.75
N ALA A 57 0.47 -9.30 -19.39
CA ALA A 57 0.08 -9.99 -20.63
C ALA A 57 -1.15 -10.89 -20.47
N MET A 58 -1.40 -11.43 -19.27
CA MET A 58 -2.59 -12.24 -18.96
C MET A 58 -3.92 -11.50 -19.15
N TYR A 59 -3.90 -10.17 -19.21
CA TYR A 59 -5.09 -9.36 -19.50
C TYR A 59 -5.33 -9.15 -21.00
N GLU A 60 -4.40 -9.59 -21.86
CA GLU A 60 -4.48 -9.51 -23.33
C GLU A 60 -4.69 -8.07 -23.87
N ASP A 61 -4.39 -7.05 -23.05
CA ASP A 61 -4.47 -5.64 -23.41
C ASP A 61 -3.08 -4.99 -23.38
N LYS A 62 -2.57 -4.65 -24.57
CA LYS A 62 -1.26 -3.99 -24.74
C LYS A 62 -1.20 -2.59 -24.12
N ASN A 63 -2.35 -1.95 -23.91
CA ASN A 63 -2.47 -0.61 -23.37
C ASN A 63 -2.93 -0.60 -21.91
N LEU A 64 -2.98 -1.76 -21.23
CA LEU A 64 -3.54 -1.90 -19.89
C LEU A 64 -2.96 -0.88 -18.91
N VAL A 65 -1.63 -0.76 -18.86
CA VAL A 65 -0.94 0.14 -17.92
C VAL A 65 -1.33 1.59 -18.16
N GLU A 66 -1.30 2.04 -19.42
CA GLU A 66 -1.68 3.40 -19.78
C GLU A 66 -3.17 3.69 -19.51
N ASN A 67 -4.03 2.72 -19.81
CA ASN A 67 -5.47 2.82 -19.54
C ASN A 67 -5.73 2.93 -18.04
N LEU A 68 -5.08 2.08 -17.23
CA LEU A 68 -5.19 2.12 -15.78
C LEU A 68 -4.68 3.45 -15.20
N GLU A 69 -3.56 3.97 -15.70
CA GLU A 69 -3.06 5.28 -15.29
C GLU A 69 -4.04 6.42 -15.63
N LYS A 70 -4.67 6.38 -16.81
CA LYS A 70 -5.71 7.35 -17.20
C LYS A 70 -6.91 7.27 -16.26
N GLU A 71 -7.39 6.07 -15.94
CA GLU A 71 -8.50 5.90 -15.00
C GLU A 71 -8.13 6.38 -13.58
N ILE A 72 -6.96 6.02 -13.05
CA ILE A 72 -6.49 6.47 -11.73
C ILE A 72 -6.44 8.01 -11.67
N LYS A 73 -5.97 8.68 -12.73
CA LYS A 73 -5.94 10.15 -12.81
C LYS A 73 -7.34 10.78 -12.74
N LYS A 74 -8.38 10.11 -13.24
CA LYS A 74 -9.77 10.62 -13.11
C LYS A 74 -10.25 10.58 -11.66
N PHE A 75 -9.86 9.57 -10.89
CA PHE A 75 -10.24 9.44 -9.47
C PHE A 75 -9.37 10.29 -8.54
N GLN A 76 -8.17 10.65 -8.95
CA GLN A 76 -7.19 11.35 -8.13
C GLN A 76 -7.73 12.64 -7.48
N PRO A 77 -8.44 13.55 -8.18
CA PRO A 77 -8.99 14.76 -7.55
C PRO A 77 -9.97 14.43 -6.41
N PHE A 78 -10.80 13.41 -6.57
CA PHE A 78 -11.75 12.98 -5.56
C PHE A 78 -11.05 12.33 -4.36
N TYR A 79 -10.08 11.44 -4.61
CA TYR A 79 -9.26 10.84 -3.56
C TYR A 79 -8.52 11.91 -2.74
N GLN A 80 -7.98 12.94 -3.40
CA GLN A 80 -7.30 14.05 -2.72
C GLN A 80 -8.22 14.84 -1.79
N GLN A 81 -9.48 15.08 -2.19
CA GLN A 81 -10.47 15.73 -1.33
C GLN A 81 -10.81 14.89 -0.09
N ILE A 82 -11.05 13.58 -0.26
CA ILE A 82 -11.28 12.66 0.86
C ILE A 82 -10.05 12.63 1.77
N HIS A 83 -8.86 12.46 1.20
CA HIS A 83 -7.60 12.41 1.95
C HIS A 83 -7.41 13.70 2.77
N ALA A 84 -7.63 14.87 2.18
CA ALA A 84 -7.53 16.15 2.89
C ALA A 84 -8.57 16.28 4.00
N TYR A 85 -9.83 15.87 3.75
CA TYR A 85 -10.89 15.89 4.75
C TYR A 85 -10.58 14.97 5.94
N VAL A 86 -10.19 13.73 5.67
CA VAL A 86 -9.82 12.75 6.70
C VAL A 86 -8.62 13.25 7.50
N ARG A 87 -7.57 13.77 6.83
CA ARG A 87 -6.41 14.36 7.51
C ARG A 87 -6.81 15.48 8.46
N LYS A 88 -7.67 16.40 8.00
CA LYS A 88 -8.20 17.50 8.84
C LYS A 88 -8.95 16.97 10.07
N LYS A 89 -9.75 15.92 9.92
CA LYS A 89 -10.47 15.29 11.04
C LYS A 89 -9.53 14.58 12.01
N LEU A 90 -8.51 13.89 11.51
CA LEU A 90 -7.51 13.21 12.34
C LEU A 90 -6.66 14.22 13.13
N ILE A 91 -6.27 15.36 12.54
CA ILE A 91 -5.58 16.44 13.26
C ILE A 91 -6.41 16.92 14.46
N HIS A 92 -7.71 17.10 14.27
CA HIS A 92 -8.60 17.51 15.35
C HIS A 92 -8.80 16.41 16.40
N TYR A 93 -8.91 15.16 15.96
CA TYR A 93 -9.19 14.02 16.83
C TYR A 93 -7.97 13.55 17.64
N TYR A 94 -6.76 13.73 17.10
CA TYR A 94 -5.48 13.35 17.72
C TYR A 94 -4.58 14.57 17.94
N PRO A 95 -4.94 15.51 18.85
CA PRO A 95 -4.17 16.74 19.04
C PRO A 95 -2.74 16.52 19.53
N ASN A 96 -2.48 15.36 20.17
CA ASN A 96 -1.16 14.99 20.69
C ASN A 96 -0.31 14.21 19.66
N VAL A 97 -0.81 13.96 18.46
CA VAL A 97 -0.07 13.31 17.38
C VAL A 97 0.29 14.35 16.33
N THR A 98 1.57 14.48 16.01
CA THR A 98 2.03 15.38 14.95
C THR A 98 1.59 14.85 13.58
N ILE A 99 0.52 15.42 13.03
CA ILE A 99 0.06 15.20 11.65
C ILE A 99 0.22 16.52 10.91
N LEU A 100 1.11 16.56 9.92
CA LEU A 100 1.35 17.77 9.13
C LEU A 100 0.11 18.12 8.27
N PRO A 101 -0.37 19.38 8.27
CA PRO A 101 -1.56 19.79 7.51
C PRO A 101 -1.49 19.54 5.99
N ASP A 102 -0.28 19.48 5.45
CA ASP A 102 0.08 19.25 4.05
C ASP A 102 0.82 17.92 3.82
N GLY A 103 1.11 17.16 4.89
CA GLY A 103 1.84 15.89 4.82
C GLY A 103 0.94 14.65 4.65
N PRO A 104 1.56 13.45 4.58
CA PRO A 104 0.83 12.19 4.53
C PRO A 104 0.15 11.88 5.88
N ILE A 105 -0.92 11.07 5.83
CA ILE A 105 -1.56 10.54 7.03
C ILE A 105 -0.71 9.39 7.59
N PRO A 106 -0.41 9.33 8.90
CA PRO A 106 0.23 8.17 9.50
C PRO A 106 -0.60 6.90 9.30
N ALA A 107 -0.02 5.88 8.65
CA ALA A 107 -0.74 4.69 8.20
C ALA A 107 -1.30 3.78 9.31
N HIS A 108 -1.01 4.05 10.58
CA HIS A 108 -1.57 3.33 11.73
C HIS A 108 -2.86 3.97 12.26
N LEU A 109 -3.25 5.15 11.74
CA LEU A 109 -4.46 5.87 12.12
C LEU A 109 -5.64 5.65 11.17
N LEU A 110 -5.46 4.76 10.18
CA LEU A 110 -6.47 4.37 9.17
C LEU A 110 -6.88 2.91 9.37
#